data_AF-A0A520KHR0-F1
#
_entry.id   AF-A0A520KHR0-F1
#
_cell.length_a   1.000
_cell.length_b   1.000
_cell.length_c   1.000
_cell.angle_alpha   90.00
_cell.angle_beta   90.00
_cell.angle_gamma   90.00
#
_symmetry.space_group_name_H-M   'P 1'
#
loop_
_entity.id
_entity.type
_entity.pdbx_description
1 polymer ?
#
loop_
_entity_poly.entity_id
_entity_poly.type
_entity_poly.pdbx_seq_one_letter_code
_entity_poly.pdbx_strand_id
1 'polypeptide(L)'
;MKMLNLKLKEIPLIRDSSTFLWFYYDKRREIDFIFKREDGNYLGIEVKYKPEVFKRIEINKVKNYIILSKDTFELEDRIAIVPISIFLALIKSSDFHL
;
A
#
# COMPACT_ATOMS: atom_id res chain seq x y z
N MET A 1 8.02 -31.76 34.50
CA MET A 1 8.98 -31.47 33.42
C MET A 1 8.53 -30.18 32.73
N LYS A 2 9.35 -29.12 32.78
CA LYS A 2 9.02 -27.76 32.31
C LYS A 2 9.46 -27.61 30.85
N MET A 3 8.55 -27.04 30.04
CA MET A 3 8.71 -26.26 28.79
C MET A 3 9.69 -26.69 27.69
N LEU A 4 9.18 -26.72 26.44
CA LEU A 4 9.48 -25.68 25.44
C LEU A 4 8.44 -25.74 24.31
N ASN A 5 7.47 -24.82 24.35
CA ASN A 5 6.55 -24.58 23.25
C ASN A 5 7.14 -23.39 22.46
N LEU A 6 8.08 -23.68 21.55
CA LEU A 6 8.66 -22.69 20.64
C LEU A 6 7.58 -22.28 19.63
N LYS A 7 6.71 -21.34 20.01
CA LYS A 7 5.95 -20.57 19.04
C LYS A 7 6.95 -19.64 18.34
N LEU A 8 7.30 -19.95 17.10
CA LEU A 8 7.86 -19.00 16.16
C LEU A 8 6.86 -17.85 16.03
N LYS A 9 7.06 -16.80 16.84
CA LYS A 9 6.24 -15.60 16.79
C LYS A 9 6.79 -14.75 15.65
N GLU A 10 6.23 -14.94 14.46
CA GLU A 10 6.31 -13.91 13.44
C GLU A 10 5.88 -12.57 14.07
N ILE A 11 6.70 -11.54 13.94
CA ILE A 11 6.34 -10.18 14.32
C ILE A 11 5.70 -9.58 13.06
N PRO A 12 4.37 -9.45 12.98
CA PRO A 12 3.75 -8.89 11.81
C PRO A 12 4.23 -7.45 11.61
N LEU A 13 4.66 -7.13 10.37
CA LEU A 13 5.00 -5.77 9.96
C LEU A 13 3.82 -4.81 10.17
N ILE A 14 2.59 -5.34 10.05
CA ILE A 14 1.34 -4.66 10.33
C ILE A 14 0.97 -4.95 11.79
N ARG A 15 1.19 -3.95 12.66
CA ARG A 15 1.10 -4.12 14.13
C ARG A 15 -0.27 -3.85 14.71
N ASP A 16 -1.11 -3.13 13.96
CA ASP A 16 -2.35 -2.60 14.47
C ASP A 16 -3.54 -3.26 13.78
N SER A 17 -4.55 -3.70 14.56
CA SER A 17 -5.78 -4.26 14.00
C SER A 17 -6.63 -3.20 13.31
N SER A 18 -6.13 -1.98 13.14
CA SER A 18 -6.76 -0.86 12.46
C SER A 18 -6.09 -0.52 11.13
N THR A 19 -4.86 -1.00 10.89
CA THR A 19 -4.17 -0.92 9.60
C THR A 19 -4.67 -2.06 8.71
N PHE A 20 -5.62 -1.75 7.82
CA PHE A 20 -6.20 -2.72 6.89
C PHE A 20 -5.94 -2.31 5.44
N LEU A 21 -5.77 -3.32 4.59
CA LEU A 21 -5.75 -3.20 3.14
C LEU A 21 -7.14 -3.54 2.60
N TRP A 22 -7.75 -2.63 1.86
CA TRP A 22 -9.07 -2.83 1.24
C TRP A 22 -9.06 -2.36 -0.21
N PHE A 23 -10.08 -2.68 -1.00
CA PHE A 23 -10.32 -2.04 -2.29
C PHE A 23 -11.53 -1.12 -2.14
N TYR A 24 -11.57 0.00 -2.87
CA TYR A 24 -12.74 0.87 -2.91
C TYR A 24 -13.40 0.78 -4.27
N TYR A 25 -14.71 0.57 -4.29
CA TYR A 25 -15.48 0.58 -5.52
C TYR A 25 -16.80 1.35 -5.34
N ASP A 26 -17.14 2.18 -6.31
CA ASP A 26 -18.51 2.64 -6.54
C ASP A 26 -18.90 2.46 -8.01
N LYS A 27 -20.15 2.78 -8.38
CA LYS A 27 -20.67 2.61 -9.75
C LYS A 27 -19.83 3.28 -10.86
N ARG A 28 -18.85 4.13 -10.53
CA ARG A 28 -18.04 4.90 -11.47
C ARG A 28 -16.54 4.84 -11.18
N ARG A 29 -16.10 4.26 -10.06
CA ARG A 29 -14.77 4.49 -9.50
C ARG A 29 -14.23 3.26 -8.79
N GLU A 30 -12.95 3.00 -8.97
CA GLU A 30 -12.24 1.91 -8.30
C GLU A 30 -10.86 2.41 -7.84
N ILE A 31 -10.48 2.08 -6.60
CA ILE A 31 -9.10 2.13 -6.12
C ILE A 31 -8.70 0.71 -5.76
N ASP A 32 -7.65 0.20 -6.41
CA ASP A 32 -7.17 -1.19 -6.24
C ASP A 32 -6.88 -1.50 -4.76
N PHE A 33 -6.25 -0.54 -4.06
CA PHE A 33 -5.87 -0.68 -2.67
C PHE A 33 -6.06 0.62 -1.88
N ILE A 34 -6.59 0.50 -0.67
CA ILE A 34 -6.67 1.55 0.34
C ILE A 34 -5.97 1.04 1.59
N PHE A 35 -5.02 1.85 2.07
CA PHE A 35 -4.32 1.62 3.32
C PHE A 35 -4.75 2.67 4.35
N LYS A 36 -5.29 2.22 5.48
CA LYS A 36 -5.57 3.10 6.62
C LYS A 36 -4.30 3.33 7.42
N ARG A 37 -3.93 4.60 7.58
CA ARG A 37 -2.75 5.02 8.35
C ARG A 37 -3.11 5.21 9.83
N GLU A 38 -2.10 5.16 10.69
CA GLU A 38 -2.24 5.38 12.14
C GLU A 38 -2.81 6.78 12.48
N ASP A 39 -2.57 7.78 11.62
CA ASP A 39 -3.11 9.15 11.75
C ASP A 39 -4.61 9.27 11.40
N GLY A 40 -5.28 8.16 11.11
CA GLY A 40 -6.70 8.11 10.74
C GLY A 40 -7.01 8.52 9.30
N ASN A 41 -6.02 8.95 8.51
CA ASN A 41 -6.19 9.23 7.09
C ASN A 41 -6.01 7.95 6.25
N TYR A 42 -6.47 8.00 5.01
CA TYR A 42 -6.32 6.92 4.04
C TYR A 42 -5.30 7.27 2.96
N LEU A 43 -4.55 6.26 2.55
CA LEU A 43 -3.65 6.26 1.40
C LEU A 43 -4.27 5.38 0.32
N GLY A 44 -4.45 5.94 -0.89
CA GLY A 44 -4.86 5.17 -2.06
C GLY A 44 -3.63 4.63 -2.77
N ILE A 45 -3.65 3.38 -3.18
CA ILE A 45 -2.62 2.78 -4.00
C ILE A 45 -3.31 2.21 -5.24
N GLU A 46 -2.86 2.65 -6.42
CA GLU A 46 -3.36 2.15 -7.71
C GLU A 46 -2.20 1.57 -8.50
N VAL A 47 -2.46 0.47 -9.22
CA VAL A 47 -1.50 -0.16 -10.11
C VAL A 47 -1.89 0.16 -11.55
N LYS A 48 -1.10 1.01 -12.21
CA LYS A 48 -1.31 1.38 -13.61
C LYS A 48 -0.14 0.87 -14.44
N TYR A 49 -0.31 -0.29 -15.06
CA TYR A 49 0.67 -0.85 -15.99
C TYR A 49 0.51 -0.26 -17.41
N LYS A 50 0.46 1.08 -17.52
CA LYS A 50 0.42 1.82 -18.79
C LYS A 50 1.45 2.96 -18.76
N PRO A 51 1.99 3.39 -19.92
CA PRO A 51 3.06 4.40 -19.98
C PRO A 51 2.62 5.79 -19.50
N GLU A 52 1.35 6.14 -19.69
CA GLU A 52 0.81 7.45 -19.31
C GLU A 52 -0.35 7.27 -18.32
N VAL A 53 -0.24 7.95 -17.18
CA VAL A 53 -1.23 7.93 -16.09
C VAL A 53 -2.15 9.14 -16.25
N PHE A 54 -3.26 8.99 -16.99
CA PHE A 54 -4.05 10.17 -17.41
C PHE A 54 -5.18 10.62 -16.49
N LYS A 55 -5.59 9.87 -15.47
CA LYS A 55 -6.74 10.28 -14.64
C LYS A 55 -6.60 9.84 -13.20
N ARG A 56 -6.70 10.82 -12.31
CA ARG A 56 -6.92 10.61 -10.88
C ARG A 56 -8.41 10.65 -10.57
N ILE A 57 -8.83 9.77 -9.67
CA ILE A 57 -10.13 9.82 -9.03
C ILE A 57 -9.91 10.31 -7.60
N GLU A 58 -10.23 11.57 -7.32
CA GLU A 58 -10.17 12.10 -5.96
C GLU A 58 -11.32 11.56 -5.10
N ILE A 59 -10.99 10.99 -3.94
CA ILE A 59 -11.94 10.57 -2.92
C ILE A 59 -11.69 11.41 -1.68
N ASN A 60 -12.73 12.05 -1.13
CA ASN A 60 -12.62 13.02 -0.02
C ASN A 60 -11.85 12.50 1.22
N LYS A 61 -11.85 11.18 1.48
CA LYS A 61 -11.15 10.59 2.63
C LYS A 61 -9.72 10.14 2.32
N VAL A 62 -9.33 10.11 1.05
CA VAL A 62 -7.99 9.69 0.59
C VAL A 62 -7.20 10.95 0.26
N LYS A 63 -6.28 11.32 1.16
CA LYS A 63 -5.52 12.58 1.03
C LYS A 63 -4.31 12.44 0.12
N ASN A 64 -3.70 11.25 0.14
CA ASN A 64 -2.47 10.95 -0.58
C ASN A 64 -2.66 9.69 -1.42
N TYR A 65 -1.93 9.62 -2.53
CA TYR A 65 -1.98 8.51 -3.48
C TYR A 65 -0.57 8.05 -3.83
N ILE A 66 -0.41 6.74 -3.97
CA ILE A 66 0.73 6.14 -4.67
C ILE A 66 0.19 5.48 -5.94
N ILE A 67 0.77 5.81 -7.08
CA ILE A 67 0.46 5.16 -8.35
C ILE A 67 1.68 4.32 -8.74
N LEU A 68 1.52 3.00 -8.73
CA LEU A 68 2.54 2.08 -9.19
C LEU A 68 2.48 2.00 -10.72
N SER A 69 3.44 2.63 -11.36
CA SER A 69 3.57 2.69 -12.82
C SER A 69 4.52 1.59 -13.33
N LYS A 70 4.61 1.44 -14.66
CA LYS A 70 5.61 0.56 -15.27
C LYS A 70 7.03 1.13 -15.12
N ASP A 71 7.22 2.39 -15.50
CA ASP A 71 8.53 3.03 -15.71
C ASP A 71 8.57 4.53 -15.37
N THR A 72 7.45 5.13 -14.94
CA THR A 72 7.33 6.57 -14.67
C THR A 72 7.58 6.89 -13.20
N PHE A 73 8.42 7.89 -12.94
CA PHE A 73 8.61 8.49 -11.62
C PHE A 73 8.23 9.97 -11.64
N GLU A 74 7.21 10.34 -10.87
CA GLU A 74 6.74 11.73 -10.73
C GLU A 74 6.27 11.98 -9.29
N LEU A 75 6.53 13.17 -8.77
CA LEU A 75 6.10 13.61 -7.45
C LEU A 75 5.28 14.89 -7.56
N GLU A 76 4.06 14.84 -7.09
CA GLU A 76 3.15 15.97 -6.93
C GLU A 76 2.73 16.08 -5.45
N ASP A 77 2.14 17.21 -5.06
CA ASP A 77 1.75 17.52 -3.67
C ASP A 77 1.02 16.40 -2.92
N ARG A 78 0.21 15.59 -3.63
CA ARG A 78 -0.63 14.53 -3.05
C ARG A 78 -0.45 13.17 -3.73
N ILE A 79 0.42 13.08 -4.74
CA ILE A 79 0.55 11.90 -5.59
C ILE A 79 2.03 11.58 -5.75
N ALA A 80 2.39 10.33 -5.46
CA ALA A 80 3.67 9.77 -5.86
C ALA A 80 3.42 8.73 -6.96
N ILE A 81 3.87 9.01 -8.18
CA ILE A 81 3.94 8.01 -9.25
C ILE A 81 5.32 7.35 -9.15
N VAL A 82 5.34 6.04 -8.96
CA VAL A 82 6.59 5.30 -8.71
C VAL A 82 6.63 4.06 -9.60
N PRO A 83 7.76 3.76 -10.27
CA PRO A 83 7.91 2.50 -10.98
C PRO A 83 7.76 1.33 -10.02
N ILE A 84 6.92 0.35 -10.36
CA ILE A 84 6.63 -0.81 -9.50
C ILE A 84 7.90 -1.58 -9.13
N SER A 85 8.88 -1.65 -10.04
CA SER A 85 10.17 -2.28 -9.80
C SER A 85 10.94 -1.62 -8.65
N ILE A 86 10.97 -0.27 -8.62
CA ILE A 86 11.61 0.50 -7.56
C ILE A 86 10.84 0.36 -6.26
N PHE A 87 9.51 0.45 -6.30
CA PHE A 87 8.68 0.26 -5.11
C PHE A 87 8.97 -1.09 -4.45
N LEU A 88 8.92 -2.19 -5.21
CA LEU A 88 9.20 -3.54 -4.70
C LEU A 88 10.63 -3.70 -4.18
N ALA A 89 11.61 -3.07 -4.82
CA ALA A 89 13.01 -3.09 -4.36
C ALA A 89 13.22 -2.39 -3.01
N LEU A 90 12.34 -1.45 -2.63
CA LEU A 90 12.40 -0.73 -1.35
C LEU A 90 11.62 -1.41 -0.23
N ILE A 91 10.77 -2.40 -0.54
CA ILE A 91 10.05 -3.15 0.48
C ILE A 91 11.05 -3.98 1.26
N LYS A 92 11.12 -3.77 2.57
CA LYS A 92 11.88 -4.65 3.46
C LYS A 92 11.33 -6.07 3.31
N SER A 93 12.20 -7.02 3.02
CA SER A 93 11.86 -8.44 3.11
C SER A 93 11.26 -8.71 4.49
N SER A 94 10.17 -9.47 4.53
CA SER A 94 9.71 -10.03 5.81
C SER A 94 10.84 -10.89 6.37
N ASP A 95 11.14 -10.74 7.65
CA ASP A 95 12.09 -11.62 8.33
C ASP A 95 11.48 -13.02 8.35
N PHE A 96 12.00 -13.89 7.49
CA PHE A 96 11.63 -15.30 7.41
C PHE A 96 12.19 -16.00 8.66
N HIS A 97 11.37 -16.14 9.69
CA HIS A 97 11.68 -17.00 10.83
C HIS A 97 10.92 -18.33 10.67
N LEU A 98 11.49 -19.23 9.84
CA LEU A 98 11.06 -20.63 9.72
C LEU A 98 11.29 -21.43 11.01
#